data_AF-K9PF96-F1
#
_entry.id   AF-K9PF96-F1
#
_cell.length_a   1.000
_cell.length_b   1.000
_cell.length_c   1.000
_cell.angle_alpha   90.00
_cell.angle_beta   90.00
_cell.angle_gamma   90.00
#
_symmetry.space_group_name_H-M   'P 1'
#
loop_
_entity.id
_entity.type
_entity.pdbx_description
1 polymer ?
#
loop_
_entity_poly.entity_id
_entity_poly.type
_entity_poly.pdbx_seq_one_letter_code
_entity_poly.pdbx_strand_id
1 'polypeptide(L)' 'MSEELCKAYTQALIADGVPQEIAEKAAQVIANDRPGEPNLGRSPEDQQAVLDAWEASQSKEVADE' A
#
# COMPACT_ATOMS: atom_id res chain seq x y z
N MET A 1 -10.39 -6.03 11.13
CA MET A 1 -9.19 -5.30 10.70
C MET A 1 -8.20 -5.30 11.84
N SER A 2 -6.93 -5.60 11.62
CA SER A 2 -5.91 -5.45 12.67
C SER A 2 -5.29 -4.06 12.52
N GLU A 3 -5.59 -3.16 13.44
CA GLU A 3 -5.06 -1.77 13.44
C GLU A 3 -3.52 -1.76 13.46
N GLU A 4 -2.92 -2.76 14.11
CA GLU A 4 -1.47 -2.95 14.15
C GLU A 4 -0.88 -3.29 12.77
N LEU A 5 -1.56 -4.09 11.96
CA LEU A 5 -1.12 -4.40 10.59
C LEU A 5 -1.18 -3.15 9.71
N CYS A 6 -2.29 -2.41 9.77
CA CYS A 6 -2.44 -1.18 9.01
C CYS A 6 -1.30 -0.20 9.35
N LYS A 7 -1.05 0.02 10.64
CA LYS A 7 0.03 0.90 11.11
C LYS A 7 1.41 0.42 10.65
N ALA A 8 1.69 -0.88 10.74
CA ALA A 8 2.97 -1.45 10.31
C ALA A 8 3.19 -1.25 8.80
N TYR A 9 2.19 -1.51 7.97
CA TYR A 9 2.26 -1.30 6.52
C TYR A 9 2.41 0.18 6.17
N THR A 10 1.66 1.07 6.82
CA THR A 10 1.80 2.52 6.61
C THR A 10 3.22 2.99 6.92
N GLN A 11 3.80 2.55 8.04
CA GLN A 11 5.17 2.91 8.41
C GLN A 11 6.20 2.38 7.40
N ALA A 12 6.03 1.16 6.91
CA ALA A 12 6.90 0.57 5.90
C ALA A 12 6.86 1.37 4.58
N LEU A 13 5.66 1.70 4.09
CA LEU A 13 5.47 2.47 2.86
C LEU A 13 6.03 3.90 2.99
N ILE A 14 5.83 4.56 4.14
CA ILE A 14 6.40 5.90 4.39
C ILE A 14 7.93 5.84 4.43
N ALA A 15 8.52 4.83 5.08
CA ALA A 15 9.97 4.64 5.09
C ALA A 15 10.52 4.49 3.66
N ASP A 16 9.75 3.82 2.81
CA ASP A 16 10.02 3.64 1.38
C ASP A 16 9.73 4.88 0.52
N GLY A 17 9.32 6.01 1.14
CA GLY A 17 9.11 7.28 0.44
C GLY A 17 7.72 7.51 -0.13
N VAL A 18 6.79 6.58 0.10
CA VAL A 18 5.40 6.76 -0.30
C VAL A 18 4.77 7.89 0.54
N PRO A 19 4.06 8.85 -0.08
CA PRO A 19 3.32 9.88 0.64
C PRO A 19 2.34 9.27 1.64
N GLN A 20 2.22 9.88 2.83
CA GLN A 20 1.41 9.35 3.93
C GLN A 20 -0.03 9.00 3.51
N GLU A 21 -0.69 9.87 2.73
CA GLU A 21 -2.07 9.65 2.29
C GLU A 21 -2.21 8.40 1.40
N ILE A 22 -1.21 8.13 0.55
CA ILE A 22 -1.17 6.95 -0.32
C ILE A 22 -0.84 5.70 0.51
N ALA A 23 0.12 5.83 1.44
CA ALA A 23 0.53 4.76 2.34
C ALA A 23 -0.60 4.28 3.26
N GLU A 24 -1.42 5.19 3.79
CA GLU A 24 -2.58 4.86 4.63
C GLU A 24 -3.65 4.10 3.83
N LYS A 25 -3.98 4.55 2.62
CA LYS A 25 -4.95 3.87 1.75
C LYS A 25 -4.49 2.47 1.37
N ALA A 26 -3.26 2.33 0.89
CA ALA A 26 -2.71 1.03 0.51
C ALA A 26 -2.58 0.08 1.71
N ALA A 27 -2.14 0.57 2.87
CA ALA A 27 -2.07 -0.22 4.09
C ALA A 27 -3.43 -0.73 4.54
N GLN A 28 -4.48 0.08 4.40
CA GLN A 28 -5.85 -0.33 4.72
C GLN A 28 -6.34 -1.43 3.78
N VAL A 29 -6.00 -1.35 2.49
CA VAL A 29 -6.31 -2.41 1.52
C VAL A 29 -5.59 -3.72 1.90
N ILE A 30 -4.27 -3.66 2.07
CA ILE A 30 -3.45 -4.85 2.37
C ILE A 30 -3.89 -5.50 3.69
N ALA A 31 -4.21 -4.69 4.71
CA ALA A 31 -4.70 -5.20 5.99
C ALA A 31 -6.09 -5.88 5.91
N ASN A 32 -6.82 -5.69 4.81
CA ASN A 32 -8.12 -6.30 4.53
C ASN A 32 -8.09 -7.40 3.46
N ASP A 33 -6.91 -7.71 2.92
CA ASP A 33 -6.75 -8.77 1.92
C ASP A 33 -7.30 -10.11 2.43
N ARG A 34 -8.05 -10.77 1.56
CA ARG A 34 -8.67 -12.07 1.81
C ARG A 34 -7.94 -13.15 1.02
N PRO A 35 -6.96 -13.83 1.62
CA PRO A 35 -6.27 -14.92 0.94
C PRO A 35 -7.29 -16.02 0.57
N GLY A 36 -7.36 -16.36 -0.71
CA GLY A 36 -8.30 -17.34 -1.25
C GLY A 36 -9.47 -16.75 -2.05
N GLU A 37 -9.67 -15.42 -2.02
CA GLU A 37 -10.57 -14.74 -2.95
C GLU A 37 -9.81 -14.29 -4.22
N PRO A 38 -10.47 -14.24 -5.39
CA PRO A 38 -9.90 -13.62 -6.58
C PRO A 38 -9.44 -12.19 -6.26
N ASN A 39 -8.27 -11.80 -6.77
CA ASN A 39 -7.67 -10.49 -6.50
C ASN A 39 -7.55 -10.14 -5.00
N LEU A 40 -7.44 -11.13 -4.12
CA LEU A 40 -7.38 -10.95 -2.66
C LEU A 40 -8.65 -10.30 -2.08
N GLY A 41 -9.78 -10.36 -2.80
CA GLY A 41 -11.02 -9.70 -2.41
C GLY A 41 -11.04 -8.18 -2.61
N ARG A 42 -10.04 -7.63 -3.33
CA ARG A 42 -9.92 -6.19 -3.60
C ARG A 42 -10.91 -5.72 -4.67
N SER A 43 -11.45 -4.52 -4.49
CA SER A 43 -12.17 -3.81 -5.54
C SER A 43 -11.21 -3.16 -6.57
N PRO A 44 -11.71 -2.64 -7.70
CA PRO A 44 -10.89 -1.84 -8.62
C PRO A 44 -10.28 -0.60 -7.95
N GLU A 45 -11.01 0.05 -7.02
CA GLU A 45 -10.47 1.20 -6.27
C GLU A 45 -9.34 0.77 -5.33
N ASP A 46 -9.49 -0.38 -4.66
CA ASP A 46 -8.45 -0.95 -3.79
C ASP A 46 -7.19 -1.32 -4.60
N GLN A 47 -7.37 -1.86 -5.80
CA GLN A 47 -6.27 -2.14 -6.71
C GLN A 47 -5.53 -0.86 -7.10
N GLN A 48 -6.26 0.22 -7.39
CA GLN A 48 -5.64 1.50 -7.73
C GLN A 48 -4.83 2.06 -6.55
N ALA A 49 -5.35 1.99 -5.31
CA ALA A 49 -4.61 2.46 -4.14
C ALA A 49 -3.28 1.73 -3.92
N VAL A 50 -3.23 0.43 -4.19
CA VAL A 50 -1.98 -0.35 -4.11
C VAL A 50 -1.03 -0.02 -5.25
N LEU A 51 -1.55 0.22 -6.46
CA LEU A 51 -0.74 0.67 -7.60
C LEU A 51 -0.13 2.05 -7.37
N ASP A 52 -0.91 3.00 -6.85
CA ASP A 52 -0.42 4.35 -6.51
C ASP A 52 0.73 4.29 -5.50
N ALA A 53 0.62 3.41 -4.49
CA ALA A 53 1.68 3.19 -3.51
C ALA A 53 2.94 2.58 -4.14
N TRP A 54 2.78 1.61 -5.06
CA TRP A 54 3.88 1.03 -5.80
C TRP A 54 4.60 2.07 -6.65
N GLU A 55 3.88 2.90 -7.41
CA GLU A 55 4.47 3.95 -8.26
C GLU A 55 5.22 5.00 -7.43
N ALA A 56 4.64 5.39 -6.30
CA ALA A 56 5.27 6.32 -5.37
C ALA A 56 6.56 5.76 -4.74
N SER A 57 6.58 4.45 -4.43
CA SER A 57 7.76 3.73 -3.92
C SER A 57 8.88 3.68 -4.97
N GLN A 58 8.57 3.29 -6.20
CA GLN A 58 9.57 3.19 -7.28
C GLN A 58 10.16 4.54 -7.71
N SER A 59 9.44 5.65 -7.49
CA SER A 59 9.93 6.98 -7.83
C SER A 59 11.16 7.41 -7.01
N LYS A 60 11.47 6.73 -5.90
CA LYS A 60 12.73 6.93 -5.15
C LYS A 60 13.94 6.25 -5.78
N GLU A 61 13.76 5.18 -6.56
CA GLU A 61 14.86 4.36 -7.06
C GLU A 61 15.58 4.97 -8.29
N VAL A 62 15.05 6.08 -8.83
CA VAL A 62 15.60 6.79 -10.02
C VAL A 62 16.33 8.10 -9.71
N ALA A 63 16.58 8.41 -8.43
CA ALA A 63 17.19 9.69 -8.01
C ALA A 63 18.65 9.60 -7.52
N ASP A 64 19.29 8.42 -7.59
CA ASP A 64 20.71 8.21 -7.30
C ASP A 64 21.45 7.75 -8.57
N GLU A 65 21.80 8.69 -9.46
CA GLU A 65 22.85 8.50 -10.49
C GLU A 65 23.68 9.78 -10.66
#